data_AF-A0A8C5EX10-F1
#
_entry.id   AF-A0A8C5EX10-F1
#
_cell.length_a   1.000
_cell.length_b   1.000
_cell.length_c   1.000
_cell.angle_alpha   90.00
_cell.angle_beta   90.00
_cell.angle_gamma   90.00
#
_symmetry.space_group_name_H-M   'P 1'
#
loop_
_entity.id
_entity.type
_entity.pdbx_description
1 polymer ?
#
loop_
_entity_poly.entity_id
_entity_poly.type
_entity_poly.pdbx_seq_one_letter_code
_entity_poly.pdbx_strand_id
1 'polypeptide(L)'
;MFLPHIGLSELESECFSKILPKTVTMFESMIKEITDQVGELSSQNTELHALLRSILQALMQVIDALSNCVRHVGSLDETPDLDAIHSLPTCVLKVLRETFQHCKDSEVVYCGRLSLVADLLQGLFKEAYSLQKALLDLIDRMSFDKIASEEQISDIVAGVPDVLNMFM
;
A
#
# COMPACT_ATOMS: atom_id res chain seq x y z
N MET A 1 7.15 31.87 8.03
CA MET A 1 6.74 31.21 6.78
C MET A 1 5.34 30.67 7.03
N PHE A 2 4.32 31.29 6.44
CA PHE A 2 2.91 30.96 6.68
C PHE A 2 2.49 29.89 5.67
N LEU A 3 2.85 28.63 5.93
CA LEU A 3 2.12 27.52 5.34
C LEU A 3 0.86 27.33 6.19
N PRO A 4 -0.33 27.12 5.61
CA PRO A 4 -1.49 26.77 6.41
C PRO A 4 -1.15 25.47 7.11
N HIS A 5 -1.12 25.50 8.44
CA HIS A 5 -1.08 24.30 9.26
C HIS A 5 -2.43 23.60 9.07
N ILE A 6 -2.57 22.86 7.97
CA ILE A 6 -3.68 21.93 7.76
C ILE A 6 -3.48 20.86 8.83
N GLY A 7 -4.33 20.89 9.87
CA GLY A 7 -4.27 19.92 10.94
C GLY A 7 -4.58 18.51 10.42
N LEU A 8 -4.14 17.48 11.15
CA LEU A 8 -4.34 16.08 10.75
C LEU A 8 -5.81 15.76 10.44
N SER A 9 -6.75 16.26 11.24
CA SER A 9 -8.19 16.06 11.01
C SER A 9 -8.72 16.72 9.73
N GLU A 10 -8.17 17.87 9.32
CA GLU A 10 -8.54 18.53 8.06
C GLU A 10 -7.94 17.78 6.87
N LEU A 11 -6.68 17.32 6.98
CA LEU A 11 -6.06 16.45 5.98
C LEU A 11 -6.84 15.14 5.79
N GLU A 12 -7.31 14.55 6.89
CA GLU A 12 -8.10 13.34 6.89
C GLU A 12 -9.46 13.53 6.21
N SER A 13 -10.22 14.55 6.63
CA SER A 13 -11.56 14.82 6.11
C SER A 13 -11.57 15.36 4.67
N GLU A 14 -10.61 16.18 4.29
CA GLU A 14 -10.59 16.82 2.98
C GLU A 14 -9.79 16.06 1.92
N CYS A 15 -8.83 15.22 2.33
CA CYS A 15 -7.98 14.48 1.41
C CYS A 15 -8.07 12.96 1.61
N PHE A 16 -7.62 12.43 2.75
CA PHE A 16 -7.38 10.99 2.88
C PHE A 16 -8.66 10.16 2.77
N SER A 17 -9.71 10.51 3.49
CA SER A 17 -11.00 9.81 3.44
C SER A 17 -11.66 9.85 2.05
N LYS A 18 -11.32 10.81 1.19
CA LYS A 18 -11.88 10.96 -0.17
C LYS A 18 -11.03 10.31 -1.25
N ILE A 19 -9.71 10.35 -1.11
CA ILE A 19 -8.74 9.93 -2.13
C ILE A 19 -8.27 8.50 -1.90
N LEU A 20 -7.92 8.13 -0.66
CA LEU A 20 -7.32 6.83 -0.37
C LEU A 20 -8.22 5.64 -0.71
N PRO A 21 -9.55 5.68 -0.49
CA PRO A 21 -10.42 4.60 -0.95
C PRO A 21 -10.34 4.37 -2.46
N LYS A 22 -10.21 5.45 -3.25
CA LYS A 22 -10.06 5.37 -4.71
C LYS A 22 -8.68 4.83 -5.09
N THR A 23 -7.64 5.18 -4.32
CA THR A 23 -6.29 4.62 -4.48
C THR A 23 -6.31 3.11 -4.30
N VAL A 24 -7.02 2.60 -3.28
CA VAL A 24 -7.18 1.15 -3.07
C VAL A 24 -7.87 0.50 -4.26
N THR A 25 -9.02 1.02 -4.71
CA THR A 25 -9.74 0.46 -5.86
C THR A 25 -8.91 0.48 -7.14
N MET A 26 -8.14 1.55 -7.38
CA MET A 26 -7.22 1.64 -8.52
C MET A 26 -6.10 0.60 -8.42
N PHE A 27 -5.53 0.41 -7.23
CA PHE A 27 -4.48 -0.58 -6.98
C PHE A 27 -4.98 -2.00 -7.23
N GLU A 28 -6.14 -2.36 -6.67
CA GLU A 28 -6.81 -3.65 -6.89
C GLU A 28 -7.11 -3.88 -8.38
N SER A 29 -7.57 -2.84 -9.09
CA SER A 29 -7.86 -2.94 -10.53
C SER A 29 -6.60 -3.23 -11.35
N MET A 30 -5.46 -2.62 -11.00
CA MET A 30 -4.17 -2.89 -11.64
C MET A 30 -3.68 -4.32 -11.38
N ILE A 31 -3.79 -4.81 -10.14
CA ILE A 31 -3.45 -6.21 -9.81
C ILE A 31 -4.35 -7.17 -10.60
N LYS A 32 -5.66 -6.90 -10.65
CA LYS A 32 -6.60 -7.70 -11.44
C LYS A 32 -6.24 -7.71 -12.92
N GLU A 33 -5.88 -6.56 -13.48
CA GLU A 33 -5.46 -6.45 -14.89
C GLU A 33 -4.23 -7.32 -15.17
N ILE A 34 -3.25 -7.37 -14.26
CA ILE A 34 -2.14 -8.32 -14.37
C ILE A 34 -2.69 -9.75 -14.44
N THR A 35 -3.54 -10.15 -13.49
CA THR A 35 -4.07 -11.53 -13.45
C THR A 35 -4.87 -11.90 -14.72
N ASP A 36 -5.69 -10.99 -15.23
CA ASP A 36 -6.49 -11.22 -16.44
C ASP A 36 -5.61 -11.37 -17.68
N GLN A 37 -4.60 -10.51 -17.83
CA GLN A 37 -3.76 -10.45 -19.03
C GLN A 37 -2.68 -11.53 -19.06
N VAL A 38 -2.31 -12.06 -17.89
CA VAL A 38 -1.25 -13.06 -17.78
C VAL A 38 -1.66 -14.42 -18.39
N GLY A 39 -2.95 -14.74 -18.46
CA GLY A 39 -3.45 -15.92 -19.19
C GLY A 39 -3.10 -15.92 -20.68
N GLU A 40 -2.85 -14.74 -21.26
CA GLU A 40 -2.44 -14.56 -22.66
C GLU A 40 -0.91 -14.49 -22.83
N LEU A 41 -0.13 -14.72 -21.76
CA LEU A 41 1.32 -14.67 -21.83
C LEU A 41 1.85 -15.70 -22.82
N SER A 42 2.41 -15.19 -23.91
CA SER A 42 3.28 -15.85 -24.87
C SER A 42 4.63 -15.12 -24.82
N SER A 43 5.76 -15.85 -24.83
CA SER A 43 7.10 -15.24 -24.81
C SER A 43 7.40 -14.35 -26.03
N GLN A 44 6.52 -14.38 -27.04
CA GLN A 44 6.62 -13.58 -28.25
C GLN A 44 5.76 -12.31 -28.21
N ASN A 45 4.89 -12.17 -27.20
CA ASN A 45 3.98 -11.03 -27.08
C ASN A 45 4.65 -9.86 -26.34
N THR A 46 5.51 -9.13 -27.05
CA THR A 46 6.28 -8.01 -26.49
C THR A 46 5.41 -6.86 -25.98
N GLU A 47 4.22 -6.66 -26.55
CA GLU A 47 3.26 -5.64 -26.10
C GLU A 47 2.69 -5.98 -24.74
N LEU A 48 2.29 -7.24 -24.54
CA LEU A 48 1.83 -7.74 -23.25
C LEU A 48 2.93 -7.65 -22.18
N HIS A 49 4.17 -7.97 -22.54
CA HIS A 49 5.30 -7.79 -21.63
C HIS A 49 5.49 -6.32 -21.22
N ALA A 50 5.39 -5.38 -22.17
CA ALA A 50 5.50 -3.96 -21.88
C ALA A 50 4.36 -3.46 -20.98
N LEU A 51 3.13 -3.94 -21.23
CA LEU A 51 1.96 -3.64 -20.41
C LEU A 51 2.16 -4.10 -18.96
N LEU A 52 2.51 -5.37 -18.75
CA LEU A 52 2.72 -5.92 -17.40
C LEU A 52 3.79 -5.15 -16.63
N ARG A 53 4.89 -4.81 -17.30
CA ARG A 53 5.96 -4.01 -16.69
C ARG A 53 5.48 -2.60 -16.35
N SER A 54 4.70 -1.97 -17.21
CA SER A 54 4.09 -0.67 -16.97
C SER A 54 3.16 -0.69 -15.75
N ILE A 55 2.32 -1.72 -15.62
CA ILE A 55 1.41 -1.86 -14.47
C ILE A 55 2.20 -2.05 -13.17
N LEU A 56 3.20 -2.93 -13.16
CA LEU A 56 4.07 -3.13 -11.99
C LEU A 56 4.79 -1.85 -11.57
N GLN A 57 5.26 -1.05 -12.53
CA GLN A 57 5.86 0.26 -12.25
C GLN A 57 4.84 1.25 -11.67
N ALA A 58 3.60 1.26 -12.16
CA ALA A 58 2.53 2.09 -11.60
C ALA A 58 2.18 1.68 -10.16
N LEU A 59 2.14 0.37 -9.87
CA LEU A 59 1.96 -0.14 -8.50
C LEU A 59 3.08 0.36 -7.57
N MET A 60 4.33 0.34 -8.02
CA MET A 60 5.45 0.91 -7.24
C MET A 60 5.28 2.41 -6.98
N GLN A 61 4.79 3.18 -7.95
CA GLN A 61 4.54 4.61 -7.76
C GLN A 61 3.45 4.88 -6.72
N VAL A 62 2.41 4.04 -6.66
CA VAL A 62 1.38 4.14 -5.62
C VAL A 62 2.00 3.88 -4.24
N ILE A 63 2.84 2.85 -4.10
CA ILE A 63 3.52 2.53 -2.84
C ILE A 63 4.46 3.66 -2.41
N ASP A 64 5.21 4.26 -3.32
CA ASP A 64 6.07 5.41 -3.01
C ASP A 64 5.25 6.64 -2.59
N ALA A 65 4.14 6.93 -3.28
CA ALA A 65 3.24 8.02 -2.90
C ALA A 65 2.67 7.82 -1.48
N LEU A 66 2.23 6.60 -1.14
CA LEU A 66 1.78 6.26 0.21
C LEU A 66 2.90 6.37 1.23
N SER A 67 4.13 5.97 0.88
CA SER A 67 5.32 6.13 1.72
C SER A 67 5.61 7.59 2.04
N ASN A 68 5.45 8.47 1.04
CA ASN A 68 5.55 9.92 1.24
C ASN A 68 4.46 10.43 2.18
N CYS A 69 3.22 9.97 2.06
CA CYS A 69 2.14 10.33 3.00
C CYS A 69 2.46 9.90 4.43
N VAL A 70 2.84 8.64 4.65
CA VAL A 70 3.18 8.09 5.97
C VAL A 70 4.34 8.87 6.59
N ARG A 71 5.42 9.11 5.84
CA ARG A 71 6.57 9.89 6.31
C ARG A 71 6.20 11.34 6.64
N HIS A 72 5.37 11.97 5.81
CA HIS A 72 4.93 13.34 6.05
C HIS A 72 4.16 13.44 7.37
N VAL A 73 3.17 12.55 7.56
CA VAL A 73 2.38 12.48 8.79
C VAL A 73 3.28 12.21 10.01
N GLY A 74 4.20 11.26 9.90
CA GLY A 74 5.14 10.94 10.98
C GLY A 74 6.20 12.01 11.26
N SER A 75 6.31 13.04 10.41
CA SER A 75 7.20 14.19 10.61
C SER A 75 6.54 15.38 11.27
N LEU A 76 5.21 15.34 11.47
CA LEU A 76 4.50 16.40 12.16
C LEU A 76 4.77 16.30 13.67
N ASP A 77 4.96 17.45 14.33
CA ASP A 77 5.22 17.53 15.77
C ASP A 77 3.98 17.17 16.62
N GLU A 78 2.81 17.05 15.99
CA GLU A 78 1.56 16.61 16.62
C GLU A 78 1.58 15.09 16.80
N THR A 79 1.34 14.61 18.03
CA THR A 79 1.12 13.18 18.28
C THR A 79 -0.14 12.77 17.51
N PRO A 80 -0.05 11.89 16.49
CA PRO A 80 -1.21 11.58 15.67
C PRO A 80 -2.22 10.80 16.52
N ASP A 81 -3.43 11.34 16.65
CA ASP A 81 -4.58 10.59 17.13
C ASP A 81 -5.06 9.67 16.01
N LEU A 82 -5.36 8.41 16.33
CA LEU A 82 -5.77 7.42 15.33
C LEU A 82 -7.04 7.87 14.60
N ASP A 83 -8.00 8.45 15.32
CA ASP A 83 -9.23 8.98 14.74
C ASP A 83 -8.97 10.10 13.73
N ALA A 84 -7.89 10.87 13.92
CA ALA A 84 -7.51 11.97 13.06
C ALA A 84 -6.79 11.55 11.77
N ILE A 85 -6.46 10.26 11.59
CA ILE A 85 -5.71 9.80 10.41
C ILE A 85 -6.04 8.38 9.94
N HIS A 86 -7.10 7.76 10.45
CA HIS A 86 -7.41 6.34 10.27
C HIS A 86 -7.42 5.87 8.80
N SER A 87 -7.84 6.70 7.84
CA SER A 87 -7.86 6.30 6.43
C SER A 87 -6.48 5.94 5.88
N LEU A 88 -5.40 6.58 6.36
CA LEU A 88 -4.04 6.34 5.87
C LEU A 88 -3.50 4.97 6.29
N PRO A 89 -3.43 4.61 7.59
CA PRO A 89 -3.07 3.25 8.01
C PRO A 89 -3.92 2.17 7.35
N THR A 90 -5.24 2.36 7.27
CA THR A 90 -6.15 1.39 6.64
C THR A 90 -5.84 1.20 5.16
N CYS A 91 -5.63 2.28 4.40
CA CYS A 91 -5.26 2.21 2.99
C CYS A 91 -3.93 1.50 2.79
N VAL A 92 -2.91 1.86 3.59
CA VAL A 92 -1.58 1.26 3.51
C VAL A 92 -1.64 -0.23 3.80
N LEU A 93 -2.34 -0.66 4.85
CA LEU A 93 -2.48 -2.08 5.19
C LEU A 93 -3.14 -2.88 4.06
N LYS A 94 -4.17 -2.34 3.40
CA LYS A 94 -4.80 -2.99 2.24
C LYS A 94 -3.83 -3.13 1.07
N VAL A 95 -3.12 -2.06 0.71
CA VAL A 95 -2.13 -2.07 -0.38
C VAL A 95 -0.98 -3.04 -0.08
N LEU A 96 -0.50 -3.08 1.17
CA LEU A 96 0.54 -4.02 1.59
C LEU A 96 0.06 -5.46 1.49
N ARG A 97 -1.14 -5.77 1.97
CA ARG A 97 -1.74 -7.11 1.88
C ARG A 97 -1.80 -7.58 0.43
N GLU A 98 -2.37 -6.77 -0.46
CA GLU A 98 -2.47 -7.08 -1.90
C GLU A 98 -1.09 -7.26 -2.54
N THR A 99 -0.12 -6.39 -2.20
CA THR A 99 1.23 -6.46 -2.76
C THR A 99 1.94 -7.73 -2.34
N PHE A 100 1.93 -8.07 -1.04
CA PHE A 100 2.59 -9.27 -0.54
C PHE A 100 1.90 -10.54 -1.04
N GLN A 101 0.57 -10.54 -1.14
CA GLN A 101 -0.17 -11.65 -1.73
C GLN A 101 0.22 -11.86 -3.20
N HIS A 102 0.28 -10.80 -4.01
CA HIS A 102 0.73 -10.88 -5.40
C HIS A 102 2.16 -11.38 -5.53
N CYS A 103 3.07 -10.91 -4.68
CA CYS A 103 4.45 -11.40 -4.65
C CYS A 103 4.51 -12.89 -4.28
N LYS A 104 3.71 -13.33 -3.31
CA LYS A 104 3.62 -14.74 -2.88
C LYS A 104 3.09 -15.64 -4.00
N ASP A 105 2.04 -15.20 -4.69
CA ASP A 105 1.40 -15.97 -5.75
C ASP A 105 2.10 -15.81 -7.12
N SER A 106 3.15 -14.99 -7.19
CA SER A 106 3.78 -14.58 -8.45
C SER A 106 4.24 -15.75 -9.34
N GLU A 107 4.73 -16.85 -8.76
CA GLU A 107 5.12 -18.03 -9.54
C GLU A 107 3.92 -18.64 -10.30
N VAL A 108 2.76 -18.70 -9.64
CA VAL A 108 1.50 -19.19 -10.21
C VAL A 108 0.93 -18.16 -11.18
N VAL A 109 0.84 -16.89 -10.77
CA VAL A 109 0.31 -15.80 -11.59
C VAL A 109 1.05 -15.79 -12.91
N TYR A 110 2.38 -15.62 -12.92
CA TYR A 110 3.17 -15.52 -14.15
C TYR A 110 3.45 -16.86 -14.85
N CYS A 111 2.75 -17.94 -14.49
CA CYS A 111 2.82 -19.25 -15.16
C CYS A 111 4.27 -19.75 -15.35
N GLY A 112 5.12 -19.59 -14.33
CA GLY A 112 6.54 -19.97 -14.37
C GLY A 112 7.45 -19.05 -15.20
N ARG A 113 6.96 -17.92 -15.70
CA ARG A 113 7.73 -16.93 -16.50
C ARG A 113 8.11 -15.69 -15.71
N LEU A 114 8.42 -15.88 -14.44
CA LEU A 114 8.77 -14.81 -13.51
C LEU A 114 9.95 -13.96 -13.99
N SER A 115 10.89 -14.56 -14.74
CA SER A 115 12.09 -13.89 -15.27
C SER A 115 11.79 -12.64 -16.11
N LEU A 116 10.58 -12.50 -16.63
CA LEU A 116 10.13 -11.35 -17.42
C LEU A 116 9.92 -10.08 -16.59
N VAL A 117 9.65 -10.24 -15.29
CA VAL A 117 9.25 -9.18 -14.37
C VAL A 117 9.92 -9.29 -12.99
N ALA A 118 10.86 -10.22 -12.82
CA ALA A 118 11.46 -10.53 -11.52
C ALA A 118 12.16 -9.34 -10.87
N ASP A 119 12.79 -8.48 -11.67
CA ASP A 119 13.41 -7.24 -11.20
C ASP A 119 12.38 -6.26 -10.63
N LEU A 120 11.24 -6.09 -11.31
CA LEU A 120 10.15 -5.23 -10.85
C LEU A 120 9.43 -5.81 -9.63
N LEU A 121 9.19 -7.12 -9.59
CA LEU A 121 8.61 -7.77 -8.42
C LEU A 121 9.51 -7.66 -7.19
N GLN A 122 10.83 -7.80 -7.37
CA GLN A 122 11.78 -7.58 -6.29
C GLN A 122 11.77 -6.11 -5.83
N GLY A 123 11.68 -5.16 -6.75
CA GLY A 123 11.53 -3.74 -6.44
C GLY A 123 10.24 -3.46 -5.65
N LEU A 124 9.11 -3.95 -6.15
CA LEU A 124 7.79 -3.82 -5.53
C LEU A 124 7.79 -4.36 -4.10
N PHE A 125 8.37 -5.53 -3.87
CA PHE A 125 8.49 -6.13 -2.54
C PHE A 125 9.34 -5.26 -1.59
N LYS A 126 10.47 -4.72 -2.07
CA LYS A 126 11.34 -3.86 -1.26
C LYS A 126 10.64 -2.55 -0.86
N GLU A 127 9.95 -1.91 -1.80
CA GLU A 127 9.19 -0.69 -1.52
C GLU A 127 8.04 -0.97 -0.54
N ALA A 128 7.30 -2.06 -0.74
CA ALA A 128 6.24 -2.47 0.18
C ALA A 128 6.79 -2.73 1.60
N TYR A 129 7.92 -3.40 1.71
CA TYR A 129 8.55 -3.65 3.01
C TYR A 129 9.06 -2.36 3.68
N SER A 130 9.57 -1.40 2.90
CA SER A 130 9.95 -0.07 3.39
C SER A 130 8.73 0.70 3.91
N LEU A 131 7.63 0.69 3.15
CA LEU A 131 6.34 1.28 3.55
C LEU A 131 5.79 0.64 4.81
N GLN A 132 5.87 -0.69 4.94
CA GLN A 132 5.46 -1.42 6.15
C GLN A 132 6.22 -0.91 7.37
N LYS A 133 7.55 -0.76 7.28
CA LYS A 133 8.35 -0.23 8.39
C LYS A 133 7.96 1.19 8.76
N ALA A 134 7.81 2.06 7.76
CA ALA A 134 7.39 3.44 8.00
C ALA A 134 6.00 3.51 8.65
N LEU A 135 5.08 2.60 8.28
CA LEU A 135 3.77 2.51 8.91
C LEU A 135 3.87 2.04 10.36
N LEU A 136 4.67 1.02 10.66
CA LEU A 136 4.87 0.54 12.04
C LEU A 136 5.48 1.64 12.91
N ASP A 137 6.51 2.35 12.42
CA ASP A 137 7.11 3.48 13.13
C ASP A 137 6.10 4.60 13.39
N LEU A 138 5.14 4.81 12.47
CA LEU A 138 4.06 5.79 12.64
C LEU A 138 3.06 5.32 13.71
N ILE A 139 2.63 4.05 13.65
CA ILE A 139 1.68 3.45 14.60
C ILE A 139 2.27 3.44 16.02
N ASP A 140 3.55 3.11 16.18
CA ASP A 140 4.25 3.10 17.48
C ASP A 140 4.28 4.49 18.15
N ARG A 141 4.15 5.57 17.36
CA ARG A 141 4.06 6.96 17.85
C ARG A 141 2.64 7.42 18.15
N MET A 142 1.62 6.69 17.70
CA MET A 142 0.22 7.07 17.95
C MET A 142 -0.18 6.78 19.39
N SER A 143 -0.94 7.68 20.00
CA SER A 143 -1.59 7.41 21.27
C SER A 143 -2.93 6.71 21.02
N PHE A 144 -3.09 5.48 21.48
CA PHE A 144 -4.37 4.74 21.40
C PHE A 144 -5.39 5.18 22.47
N ASP A 145 -5.20 6.36 23.08
CA ASP A 145 -5.76 6.70 24.39
C ASP A 145 -7.19 7.25 24.38
N LYS A 146 -7.89 7.23 23.23
CA LYS A 146 -9.31 7.60 23.17
C LYS A 146 -10.04 6.75 22.16
N ILE A 147 -10.88 5.84 22.67
CA ILE A 147 -12.14 5.33 22.08
C ILE A 147 -12.20 5.33 20.54
N ALA A 148 -11.16 4.85 19.85
CA ALA A 148 -11.33 4.42 18.47
C ALA A 148 -12.28 3.22 18.52
N SER A 149 -13.27 3.17 17.63
CA SER A 149 -14.24 2.07 17.64
C SER A 149 -13.48 0.74 17.57
N GLU A 150 -13.90 -0.25 18.35
CA GLU A 150 -13.25 -1.58 18.38
C GLU A 150 -13.06 -2.16 16.97
N GLU A 151 -13.93 -1.80 16.02
CA GLU A 151 -13.88 -2.20 14.61
C GLU A 151 -12.70 -1.58 13.83
N GLN A 152 -12.41 -0.28 14.01
CA GLN A 152 -11.27 0.39 13.37
C GLN A 152 -9.93 -0.04 13.96
N ILE A 153 -9.89 -0.25 15.28
CA ILE A 153 -8.74 -0.85 15.96
C ILE A 153 -8.58 -2.30 15.49
N SER A 154 -9.67 -3.07 15.36
CA SER A 154 -9.64 -4.46 14.94
C SER A 154 -9.09 -4.63 13.53
N ASP A 155 -9.44 -3.79 12.56
CA ASP A 155 -8.90 -3.89 11.19
C ASP A 155 -7.40 -3.59 11.12
N ILE A 156 -6.92 -2.64 11.92
CA ILE A 156 -5.50 -2.27 11.98
C ILE A 156 -4.71 -3.33 12.79
N VAL A 157 -5.23 -3.74 13.95
CA VAL A 157 -4.62 -4.73 14.84
C VAL A 157 -4.72 -6.16 14.29
N ALA A 158 -5.69 -6.49 13.44
CA ALA A 158 -5.75 -7.77 12.72
C ALA A 158 -4.92 -7.74 11.43
N GLY A 159 -4.83 -6.59 10.76
CA GLY A 159 -4.02 -6.41 9.56
C GLY A 159 -2.51 -6.48 9.83
N VAL A 160 -2.05 -5.94 10.97
CA VAL A 160 -0.62 -5.93 11.33
C VAL A 160 -0.02 -7.34 11.49
N PRO A 161 -0.64 -8.27 12.26
CA PRO A 161 -0.21 -9.67 12.34
C PRO A 161 -0.27 -10.41 11.01
N ASP A 162 -1.30 -10.20 10.19
CA ASP A 162 -1.40 -10.83 8.88
C ASP A 162 -0.24 -10.42 7.96
N VAL A 163 0.08 -9.12 7.94
CA VAL A 163 1.21 -8.60 7.16
C VAL A 163 2.55 -9.04 7.75
N LEU A 164 2.68 -9.13 9.08
CA LEU A 164 3.88 -9.65 9.75
C LEU A 164 4.09 -11.16 9.52
N ASN A 165 3.01 -11.95 9.52
CA ASN A 165 3.05 -13.40 9.36
C ASN A 165 3.23 -13.84 7.91
N MET A 166 3.00 -12.97 6.92
CA MET A 166 3.35 -13.25 5.52
C MET A 166 4.86 -13.42 5.26
N PHE A 167 5.71 -13.20 6.28
CA PHE A 167 7.16 -13.36 6.24
C PHE A 167 7.70 -14.61 6.98
N MET A 168 6.83 -15.45 7.54
CA MET A 168 7.21 -16.74 8.17
C MET A 168 6.78 -17.93 7.31
#